data_AF-A0A378PRN8-F1
#
_entry.id   AF-A0A378PRN8-F1
#
_cell.length_a   1.000
_cell.length_b   1.000
_cell.length_c   1.000
_cell.angle_alpha   90.00
_cell.angle_beta   90.00
_cell.angle_gamma   90.00
#
_symmetry.space_group_name_H-M   'P 1'
#
loop_
_entity.id
_entity.type
_entity.pdbx_description
1 polymer ?
#
loop_
_entity_poly.entity_id
_entity_poly.type
_entity_poly.pdbx_seq_one_letter_code
_entity_poly.pdbx_strand_id
1 'polypeptide(L)'
;MVDNWVSIGWGDRDFYLNTPTWADLQADTAFNALFGLSTSVLHVSFEPDKTVQTCQKCRKITLTPHQYQGIIAHIRATLPAERPFAISNARYWHNDAFYPAVGSYNAFYTCNSWVNHGFQKADVKTALWTVLDIGVIKKR
;
A
#
# COMPACT_ATOMS: atom_id res chain seq x y z
N MET A 1 11.40 -18.10 -12.81
CA MET A 1 11.28 -17.93 -11.34
C MET A 1 9.80 -18.02 -11.03
N VAL A 2 9.39 -18.67 -9.94
CA VAL A 2 7.98 -18.75 -9.56
C VAL A 2 7.68 -17.60 -8.60
N ASP A 3 6.68 -16.80 -8.92
CA ASP A 3 6.24 -15.70 -8.07
C ASP A 3 5.20 -16.24 -7.09
N ASN A 4 5.64 -16.53 -5.86
CA ASN A 4 4.83 -17.17 -4.83
C ASN A 4 4.18 -16.17 -3.85
N TRP A 5 4.49 -14.88 -4.00
CA TRP A 5 4.06 -13.84 -3.08
C TRP A 5 3.32 -12.74 -3.81
N VAL A 6 2.41 -12.09 -3.09
CA VAL A 6 1.72 -10.89 -3.56
C VAL A 6 2.03 -9.77 -2.58
N SER A 7 2.54 -8.66 -3.10
CA SER A 7 2.66 -7.40 -2.38
C SER A 7 1.50 -6.49 -2.77
N ILE A 8 0.95 -5.79 -1.78
CA ILE A 8 -0.23 -4.92 -1.93
C ILE A 8 0.06 -3.60 -1.23
N GLY A 9 -0.04 -2.51 -1.98
CA GLY A 9 0.06 -1.14 -1.47
C GLY A 9 -1.18 -0.33 -1.83
N TRP A 10 -1.48 0.68 -1.03
CA TRP A 10 -2.51 1.68 -1.31
C TRP A 10 -1.91 3.06 -1.15
N GLY A 11 -2.26 3.98 -2.03
CA GLY A 11 -1.92 5.39 -1.82
C GLY A 11 -2.31 6.25 -3.00
N ASP A 12 -1.64 7.39 -3.11
CA ASP A 12 -2.03 8.43 -4.03
C ASP A 12 -1.75 8.09 -5.50
N ARG A 13 -2.76 8.28 -6.36
CA ARG A 13 -2.66 7.97 -7.80
C ARG A 13 -1.56 8.77 -8.48
N ASP A 14 -1.52 10.08 -8.27
CA ASP A 14 -0.63 10.96 -9.01
C ASP A 14 0.81 10.79 -8.51
N PHE A 15 0.99 10.58 -7.21
CA PHE A 15 2.27 10.18 -6.64
C PHE A 15 2.77 8.85 -7.23
N TYR A 16 1.95 7.80 -7.21
CA TYR A 16 2.34 6.48 -7.73
C TYR A 16 2.63 6.50 -9.23
N LEU A 17 1.83 7.19 -10.03
CA LEU A 17 1.94 7.12 -11.49
C LEU A 17 2.92 8.13 -12.09
N ASN A 18 3.13 9.28 -11.43
CA ASN A 18 3.86 10.40 -12.04
C ASN A 18 5.12 10.84 -11.27
N THR A 19 5.47 10.21 -10.14
CA THR A 19 6.67 10.58 -9.35
C THR A 19 7.72 9.46 -9.30
N PRO A 20 8.43 9.18 -10.42
CA PRO A 20 9.37 8.06 -10.51
C PRO A 20 10.66 8.26 -9.70
N THR A 21 11.06 9.49 -9.38
CA THR A 21 12.20 9.77 -8.49
C THR A 21 11.85 10.80 -7.43
N TRP A 22 12.44 10.68 -6.23
CA TRP A 22 12.29 11.69 -5.15
C TRP A 22 12.83 13.08 -5.55
N ALA A 23 13.64 13.16 -6.63
CA ALA A 23 14.11 14.41 -7.21
C ALA A 23 13.08 15.07 -8.15
N ASP A 24 12.13 14.30 -8.68
CA ASP A 24 11.01 14.77 -9.51
C ASP A 24 9.78 15.17 -8.66
N LEU A 25 9.95 15.22 -7.34
CA LEU A 25 8.92 15.59 -6.39
C LEU A 25 8.69 17.11 -6.50
N GLN A 26 7.97 17.51 -7.54
CA GLN A 26 7.58 18.89 -7.74
C GLN A 26 6.72 19.33 -6.56
N ALA A 27 6.96 20.56 -6.09
CA ALA A 27 6.35 21.10 -4.89
C ALA A 27 4.80 21.07 -4.93
N ASP A 28 4.22 21.10 -6.14
CA ASP A 28 2.78 20.97 -6.41
C ASP A 28 2.24 19.55 -6.22
N THR A 29 3.00 18.51 -6.57
CA THR A 29 2.63 17.10 -6.35
C THR A 29 2.71 16.73 -4.88
N ALA A 30 3.74 17.22 -4.19
CA ALA A 30 3.84 17.14 -2.74
C ALA A 30 2.66 17.87 -2.07
N PHE A 31 2.34 19.09 -2.52
CA PHE A 31 1.23 19.89 -2.04
C PHE A 31 -0.10 19.16 -2.28
N ASN A 32 -0.43 18.73 -3.49
CA ASN A 32 -1.70 18.05 -3.79
C ASN A 32 -1.89 16.74 -3.01
N ALA A 33 -0.83 15.95 -2.86
CA ALA A 33 -0.84 14.75 -2.00
C ALA A 33 -1.00 15.10 -0.51
N LEU A 34 -0.49 16.24 -0.05
CA LEU A 34 -0.68 16.74 1.31
C LEU A 34 -2.09 17.33 1.53
N PHE A 35 -2.69 17.97 0.52
CA PHE A 35 -4.00 18.64 0.60
C PHE A 35 -5.20 17.76 0.23
N GLY A 36 -4.98 16.52 -0.21
CA GLY A 36 -6.04 15.54 -0.39
C GLY A 36 -6.93 15.71 -1.61
N LEU A 37 -6.36 16.29 -2.68
CA LEU A 37 -7.09 16.63 -3.90
C LEU A 37 -7.06 15.53 -4.97
N SER A 38 -6.39 14.42 -4.70
CA SER A 38 -6.13 13.33 -5.65
C SER A 38 -6.80 12.02 -5.24
N THR A 39 -7.15 11.21 -6.24
CA THR A 39 -7.75 9.88 -6.06
C THR A 39 -6.70 8.86 -5.62
N SER A 40 -7.11 7.75 -5.01
CA SER A 40 -6.19 6.67 -4.62
C SER A 40 -6.15 5.51 -5.62
N VAL A 41 -5.06 4.74 -5.56
CA VAL A 41 -4.86 3.49 -6.29
C VAL A 41 -4.39 2.38 -5.35
N LEU A 42 -4.73 1.15 -5.72
CA LEU A 42 -4.15 -0.07 -5.16
C LEU A 42 -3.06 -0.58 -6.11
N HIS A 43 -1.85 -0.74 -5.61
CA HIS A 43 -0.73 -1.34 -6.33
C HIS A 43 -0.59 -2.80 -5.91
N VAL A 44 -0.59 -3.72 -6.88
CA VAL A 44 -0.45 -5.15 -6.63
C VAL A 44 0.71 -5.67 -7.47
N SER A 45 1.72 -6.27 -6.81
CA SER A 45 2.88 -6.87 -7.47
C SER A 45 3.05 -8.34 -7.05
N PHE A 46 3.52 -9.16 -7.98
CA PHE A 46 3.88 -10.55 -7.74
C PHE A 46 5.37 -10.65 -7.44
N GLU A 47 5.74 -11.15 -6.26
CA GLU A 47 7.13 -11.16 -5.81
C GLU A 47 7.70 -12.60 -5.80
N PRO A 48 8.93 -12.80 -6.31
CA PRO A 48 9.60 -14.09 -6.21
C PRO A 48 10.07 -14.33 -4.77
N ASP A 49 10.21 -15.61 -4.40
CA ASP A 49 10.69 -16.02 -3.07
C ASP A 49 11.97 -15.30 -2.65
N LYS A 50 12.89 -15.11 -3.60
CA LYS A 50 14.17 -14.45 -3.36
C LYS A 50 14.00 -13.02 -2.86
N THR A 51 13.06 -12.25 -3.40
CA THR A 51 12.79 -10.86 -2.97
C THR A 51 12.37 -10.82 -1.50
N VAL A 52 11.42 -11.68 -1.14
CA VAL A 52 10.91 -11.75 0.25
C VAL A 52 11.98 -12.26 1.22
N GLN A 53 12.73 -13.31 0.85
CA GLN A 53 13.74 -13.93 1.71
C GLN A 53 14.96 -13.03 1.97
N THR A 54 15.32 -12.17 1.01
CA THR A 54 16.49 -11.30 1.12
C THR A 54 16.18 -9.91 1.69
N CYS A 55 14.90 -9.60 1.90
CA CYS A 55 14.45 -8.30 2.38
C CYS A 55 14.87 -8.02 3.84
N GLN A 56 15.96 -7.26 4.02
CA GLN A 56 16.52 -6.91 5.34
C GLN A 56 15.58 -6.05 6.20
N LYS A 57 14.72 -5.26 5.55
CA LYS A 57 13.75 -4.37 6.21
C LYS A 57 12.38 -5.00 6.43
N CYS A 58 12.12 -6.19 5.86
CA CYS A 58 10.85 -6.88 6.04
C CYS A 58 10.81 -7.59 7.39
N ARG A 59 9.60 -7.78 7.92
CA ARG A 59 9.36 -8.53 9.15
C ARG A 59 8.22 -9.51 8.92
N LYS A 60 8.45 -10.78 9.24
CA LYS A 60 7.40 -11.80 9.20
C LYS A 60 6.47 -11.61 10.39
N ILE A 61 5.18 -11.57 10.11
CA ILE A 61 4.13 -11.65 11.13
C ILE A 61 3.33 -12.93 10.90
N THR A 62 2.89 -13.56 11.99
CA THR A 62 1.99 -14.71 11.93
C THR A 62 0.59 -14.21 12.26
N LEU A 63 -0.38 -14.54 11.40
CA LEU A 63 -1.77 -14.12 11.54
C LEU A 63 -2.62 -15.33 11.93
N THR A 64 -3.60 -15.11 12.80
CA THR A 64 -4.70 -16.06 12.95
C THR A 64 -5.60 -16.02 11.70
N PRO A 65 -6.42 -17.06 11.45
CA PRO A 65 -7.38 -17.04 10.34
C PRO A 65 -8.32 -15.82 10.40
N HIS A 66 -8.75 -15.42 11.60
CA HIS A 66 -9.59 -14.24 11.80
C HIS A 66 -8.87 -12.93 11.39
N GLN A 67 -7.64 -12.74 11.86
CA GLN A 67 -6.82 -11.58 11.49
C GLN A 67 -6.58 -11.50 9.97
N TYR A 68 -6.29 -12.64 9.35
CA TYR A 68 -6.10 -12.72 7.90
C TYR A 68 -7.36 -12.31 7.13
N GLN A 69 -8.53 -12.79 7.54
CA GLN A 69 -9.81 -12.38 6.94
C GLN A 69 -10.11 -10.89 7.15
N GLY A 70 -9.79 -10.34 8.33
CA GLY A 70 -9.92 -8.90 8.60
C GLY A 70 -9.08 -8.04 7.66
N ILE A 71 -7.85 -8.45 7.37
CA ILE A 71 -6.97 -7.77 6.40
C ILE A 71 -7.55 -7.88 4.99
N ILE A 72 -8.04 -9.05 4.56
CA ILE A 72 -8.70 -9.21 3.25
C ILE A 72 -9.91 -8.29 3.14
N ALA A 73 -10.75 -8.23 4.18
CA ALA A 73 -11.93 -7.36 4.19
C ALA A 73 -11.53 -5.88 4.08
N HIS A 74 -10.46 -5.46 4.77
CA HIS A 74 -9.92 -4.11 4.66
C HIS A 74 -9.45 -3.78 3.23
N ILE A 75 -8.71 -4.69 2.58
CA ILE A 75 -8.25 -4.49 1.20
C ILE A 75 -9.43 -4.46 0.22
N ARG A 76 -10.39 -5.37 0.37
CA ARG A 76 -11.58 -5.39 -0.50
C ARG A 76 -12.42 -4.12 -0.38
N ALA A 77 -12.50 -3.55 0.82
CA ALA A 77 -13.22 -2.30 1.05
C ALA A 77 -12.56 -1.09 0.36
N THR A 78 -11.31 -1.18 -0.10
CA THR A 78 -10.69 -0.12 -0.91
C THR A 78 -10.92 -0.29 -2.39
N LEU A 79 -11.49 -1.40 -2.85
CA LEU A 79 -11.81 -1.59 -4.26
C LEU A 79 -13.20 -0.99 -4.56
N PRO A 80 -13.36 -0.25 -5.67
CA PRO A 80 -14.65 0.34 -6.04
C PRO A 80 -15.69 -0.69 -6.49
N ALA A 81 -15.26 -1.92 -6.80
CA ALA A 81 -16.09 -3.05 -7.18
C ALA A 81 -15.39 -4.35 -6.83
N GLU A 82 -16.13 -5.47 -6.75
CA GLU A 82 -15.56 -6.80 -6.47
C GLU A 82 -14.54 -7.26 -7.51
N ARG A 83 -14.70 -6.80 -8.75
CA ARG A 83 -13.82 -7.10 -9.89
C ARG A 83 -13.35 -5.80 -10.53
N PRO A 84 -12.34 -5.13 -9.94
CA PRO A 84 -11.82 -3.89 -10.49
C PRO A 84 -11.03 -4.16 -11.78
N PHE A 85 -11.10 -3.23 -12.72
CA PHE A 85 -10.24 -3.26 -13.91
C PHE A 85 -8.88 -2.62 -13.58
N ALA A 86 -7.80 -3.25 -14.06
CA ALA A 86 -6.48 -2.66 -13.98
C ALA A 86 -6.41 -1.38 -14.83
N ILE A 87 -5.70 -0.37 -14.35
CA ILE A 87 -5.44 0.86 -15.07
C ILE A 87 -4.48 0.54 -16.22
N SER A 88 -4.93 0.77 -17.45
CA SER A 88 -4.13 0.49 -18.64
C SER A 88 -2.83 1.32 -18.64
N ASN A 89 -1.73 0.69 -19.05
CA ASN A 89 -0.40 1.30 -19.15
C ASN A 89 0.21 1.81 -17.82
N ALA A 90 -0.41 1.52 -16.67
CA ALA A 90 0.14 1.83 -15.35
C ALA A 90 0.78 0.56 -14.75
N ARG A 91 2.11 0.56 -14.64
CA ARG A 91 2.91 -0.52 -14.04
C ARG A 91 4.33 -0.02 -13.78
N TYR A 92 4.97 -0.53 -12.74
CA TYR A 92 6.41 -0.32 -12.51
C TYR A 92 7.26 -1.38 -13.18
N TRP A 93 6.75 -2.61 -13.28
CA TRP A 93 7.45 -3.77 -13.81
C TRP A 93 6.51 -4.60 -14.70
N HIS A 94 6.91 -5.81 -15.05
CA HIS A 94 6.12 -6.69 -15.91
C HIS A 94 5.13 -7.57 -15.13
N ASN A 95 5.29 -7.60 -13.81
CA ASN A 95 4.63 -8.48 -12.84
C ASN A 95 3.81 -7.69 -11.80
N ASP A 96 3.37 -6.49 -12.15
CA ASP A 96 2.53 -5.65 -11.30
C ASP A 96 1.41 -4.95 -12.09
N ALA A 97 0.41 -4.48 -11.34
CA ALA A 97 -0.71 -3.72 -11.89
C ALA A 97 -1.23 -2.71 -10.85
N PHE A 98 -1.78 -1.62 -11.35
CA PHE A 98 -2.51 -0.65 -10.55
C PHE A 98 -4.01 -0.77 -10.77
N TYR A 99 -4.79 -0.63 -9.71
CA TYR A 99 -6.25 -0.63 -9.73
C TYR A 99 -6.76 0.69 -9.12
N PRO A 100 -7.87 1.27 -9.62
CA PRO A 100 -8.51 2.39 -8.94
C PRO A 100 -8.93 1.97 -7.52
N ALA A 101 -8.74 2.84 -6.54
CA ALA A 101 -9.14 2.59 -5.16
C ALA A 101 -10.05 3.69 -4.61
N VAL A 102 -10.84 3.32 -3.61
CA VAL A 102 -11.70 4.21 -2.83
C VAL A 102 -10.89 4.83 -1.70
N GLY A 103 -11.10 6.12 -1.48
CA GLY A 103 -10.44 6.91 -0.44
C GLY A 103 -9.59 8.03 -1.03
N SER A 104 -9.39 9.07 -0.22
CA SER A 104 -8.53 10.20 -0.55
C SER A 104 -7.28 10.13 0.31
N TYR A 105 -6.13 10.09 -0.34
CA TYR A 105 -4.84 10.22 0.33
C TYR A 105 -4.70 11.68 0.79
N ASN A 106 -4.25 11.95 2.01
CA ASN A 106 -3.91 13.32 2.43
C ASN A 106 -2.75 13.29 3.44
N ALA A 107 -2.26 14.47 3.86
CA ALA A 107 -1.14 14.59 4.80
C ALA A 107 -1.32 13.80 6.12
N PHE A 108 -2.56 13.52 6.53
CA PHE A 108 -2.89 12.78 7.74
C PHE A 108 -3.29 11.32 7.47
N TYR A 109 -3.55 10.95 6.21
CA TYR A 109 -3.92 9.60 5.80
C TYR A 109 -3.06 9.11 4.63
N THR A 110 -1.90 8.55 5.00
CA THR A 110 -0.86 8.05 4.11
C THR A 110 -0.95 6.54 3.88
N CYS A 111 -0.10 5.99 3.01
CA CYS A 111 0.04 4.54 2.80
C CYS A 111 0.36 3.79 4.11
N ASN A 112 1.20 4.35 4.98
CA ASN A 112 1.49 3.79 6.31
C ASN A 112 0.27 3.77 7.22
N SER A 113 -0.56 4.81 7.16
CA SER A 113 -1.79 4.91 7.95
C SER A 113 -2.83 3.91 7.46
N TRP A 114 -2.93 3.70 6.14
CA TRP A 114 -3.76 2.65 5.55
C TRP A 114 -3.36 1.25 6.03
N VAL A 115 -2.08 0.88 5.95
CA VAL A 115 -1.58 -0.41 6.46
C VAL A 115 -1.90 -0.58 7.95
N ASN A 116 -1.65 0.44 8.76
CA ASN A 116 -1.89 0.37 10.20
C ASN A 116 -3.39 0.24 10.51
N HIS A 117 -4.28 0.95 9.81
CA HIS A 117 -5.73 0.78 9.96
C HIS A 117 -6.18 -0.62 9.55
N GLY A 118 -5.59 -1.20 8.49
CA GLY A 118 -5.85 -2.59 8.10
C GLY A 118 -5.51 -3.56 9.22
N PHE A 119 -4.34 -3.38 9.85
CA PHE A 119 -3.96 -4.18 11.02
C PHE A 119 -4.86 -3.94 12.24
N GLN A 120 -5.23 -2.70 12.54
CA GLN A 120 -6.14 -2.39 13.66
C GLN A 120 -7.51 -3.04 13.47
N LYS A 121 -8.11 -2.91 12.27
CA LYS A 121 -9.40 -3.54 11.94
C LYS A 121 -9.34 -5.06 12.00
N ALA A 122 -8.17 -5.63 11.77
CA ALA A 122 -7.93 -7.06 11.84
C ALA A 122 -7.56 -7.55 13.25
N ASP A 123 -7.46 -6.69 14.25
CA ASP A 123 -6.94 -7.02 15.60
C ASP A 123 -5.50 -7.59 15.56
N VAL A 124 -4.70 -7.05 14.65
CA VAL A 124 -3.25 -7.25 14.60
C VAL A 124 -2.59 -6.12 15.38
N LYS A 125 -1.61 -6.44 16.23
CA LYS A 125 -0.90 -5.42 17.03
C LYS A 125 -0.29 -4.35 16.13
N THR A 126 -0.60 -3.08 16.39
CA THR A 126 -0.28 -1.92 15.53
C THR A 126 0.65 -0.91 16.19
N ALA A 127 1.11 0.07 15.41
CA ALA A 127 1.78 1.25 15.93
C ALA A 127 0.73 2.24 16.50
N LEU A 128 1.12 3.02 17.52
CA LEU A 128 0.31 4.12 18.08
C LEU A 128 0.41 5.40 17.23
N TRP A 129 1.41 5.54 16.37
CA TRP A 129 1.64 6.71 15.50
C TRP A 129 2.24 6.27 14.15
N THR A 130 1.70 6.75 13.01
CA THR A 130 2.00 6.22 11.65
C THR A 130 2.44 7.25 10.62
N VAL A 131 2.46 8.54 10.98
CA VAL A 131 2.82 9.64 10.07
C VAL A 131 4.29 9.56 9.63
N LEU A 132 5.14 8.90 10.43
CA LEU A 132 6.51 8.49 10.10
C LEU A 132 6.60 6.97 10.33
N ASP A 133 7.52 6.25 9.67
CA ASP A 133 7.74 4.79 9.76
C ASP A 133 8.06 4.25 11.19
N ILE A 134 7.92 5.09 12.21
CA ILE A 134 8.19 4.86 13.61
C ILE A 134 7.06 4.03 14.21
N GLY A 135 7.18 2.70 14.11
CA GLY A 135 6.38 1.75 14.88
C GLY A 135 5.64 0.69 14.08
N VAL A 136 5.48 0.86 12.76
CA VAL A 136 4.86 -0.16 11.89
C VAL A 136 5.87 -1.28 11.59
N ILE A 137 7.16 -0.95 11.41
CA ILE A 137 8.21 -1.90 11.01
C ILE A 137 9.45 -1.88 11.95
N LYS A 138 9.66 -0.83 12.75
CA LYS A 138 10.82 -0.75 13.67
C LYS A 138 10.56 -1.44 15.01
N LYS A 139 11.62 -2.11 15.50
CA LYS A 139 11.80 -2.83 16.79
C LYS A 139 10.57 -2.84 17.72
N ARG A 140 10.03 -4.03 17.93
CA ARG A 140 9.47 -4.42 19.22
C ARG A 140 10.57 -5.01 20.08
#